data_AF-A0A5P8MUH9-F1
#
_entry.id   AF-A0A5P8MUH9-F1
#
_cell.length_a   1.000
_cell.length_b   1.000
_cell.length_c   1.000
_cell.angle_alpha   90.00
_cell.angle_beta   90.00
_cell.angle_gamma   90.00
#
_symmetry.space_group_name_H-M   'P 1'
#
loop_
_entity.id
_entity.type
_entity.pdbx_description
1 polymer ?
#
loop_
_entity_poly.entity_id
_entity_poly.type
_entity_poly.pdbx_seq_one_letter_code
_entity_poly.pdbx_strand_id
1 'polypeptide(L)'
;MRVDTIDERLCLFREMTDHAGVDLDALAGQRADDLRAAAQRCLGCRVGEECRAWLEDVDLAAPPPGFCRNVEVFGEWVESVLDPAPDRRAEAAAPPEAAD
;
A
#
# COMPACT_ATOMS: atom_id res chain seq x y z
N MET A 1 16.98 8.73 -18.90
CA MET A 1 15.83 8.37 -18.05
C MET A 1 15.43 6.96 -18.42
N ARG A 2 15.78 5.97 -17.60
CA ARG A 2 15.28 4.61 -17.79
C ARG A 2 13.77 4.60 -17.55
N VAL A 3 13.04 3.89 -18.42
CA VAL A 3 11.63 3.58 -18.19
C VAL A 3 11.59 2.15 -17.68
N ASP A 4 10.98 1.96 -16.52
CA ASP A 4 10.77 0.63 -15.98
C ASP A 4 9.64 -0.07 -16.72
N THR A 5 9.76 -1.38 -16.84
CA THR A 5 8.60 -2.23 -17.10
C THR A 5 7.60 -2.11 -15.95
N ILE A 6 6.35 -2.49 -16.22
CA ILE A 6 5.31 -2.54 -15.19
C ILE A 6 5.74 -3.48 -14.06
N ASP A 7 6.28 -4.64 -14.38
CA ASP A 7 6.69 -5.64 -13.40
C ASP A 7 7.83 -5.14 -12.50
N GLU A 8 8.89 -4.56 -13.09
CA GLU A 8 9.97 -3.94 -12.31
C GLU A 8 9.43 -2.87 -11.36
N ARG A 9 8.48 -2.05 -11.81
CA ARG A 9 7.92 -1.00 -10.97
C ARG A 9 6.99 -1.54 -9.88
N LEU A 10 6.28 -2.63 -10.13
CA LEU A 10 5.49 -3.32 -9.11
C LEU A 10 6.37 -4.01 -8.07
N CYS A 11 7.55 -4.50 -8.44
CA CYS A 11 8.54 -4.99 -7.47
C CYS A 11 8.99 -3.86 -6.53
N LEU A 12 9.38 -2.70 -7.07
CA LEU A 12 9.72 -1.53 -6.23
C LEU A 12 8.57 -1.10 -5.33
N PHE A 13 7.34 -1.12 -5.84
CA PHE A 13 6.17 -0.80 -5.04
C PHE A 13 6.01 -1.76 -3.83
N ARG A 14 6.20 -3.06 -4.05
CA ARG A 14 6.12 -4.09 -3.01
C ARG A 14 7.22 -3.93 -1.96
N GLU A 15 8.47 -3.76 -2.38
CA GLU A 15 9.58 -3.59 -1.44
C GLU A 15 9.38 -2.33 -0.58
N MET A 16 8.90 -1.24 -1.18
CA MET A 16 8.60 -0.01 -0.46
C MET A 16 7.47 -0.17 0.56
N THR A 17 6.45 -0.99 0.27
CA THR A 17 5.39 -1.30 1.26
C THR A 17 5.91 -2.17 2.39
N ASP A 18 6.83 -3.09 2.10
CA ASP A 18 7.46 -3.93 3.12
C ASP A 18 8.28 -3.06 4.10
N HIS A 19 9.09 -2.12 3.57
CA HIS A 19 9.81 -1.13 4.39
C HIS A 19 8.88 -0.21 5.20
N ALA A 20 7.68 0.05 4.68
CA ALA A 20 6.67 0.81 5.40
C ALA A 20 5.98 0.01 6.52
N GLY A 21 6.15 -1.32 6.56
CA GLY A 21 5.39 -2.19 7.46
C GLY A 21 3.93 -2.37 7.05
N VAL A 22 3.61 -2.21 5.76
CA VAL A 22 2.26 -2.37 5.22
C VAL A 22 2.01 -3.83 4.87
N ASP A 23 0.97 -4.43 5.44
CA ASP A 23 0.45 -5.74 5.02
C ASP A 23 -0.43 -5.59 3.78
N LEU A 24 0.12 -5.91 2.61
CA LEU A 24 -0.58 -5.81 1.33
C LEU A 24 -1.75 -6.80 1.20
N ASP A 25 -1.68 -7.97 1.82
CA ASP A 25 -2.74 -8.98 1.72
C ASP A 25 -3.95 -8.55 2.54
N ALA A 26 -3.71 -8.05 3.76
CA ALA A 26 -4.75 -7.44 4.58
C ALA A 26 -5.40 -6.23 3.90
N LEU A 27 -4.59 -5.38 3.25
CA LEU A 27 -5.07 -4.20 2.55
C LEU A 27 -5.87 -4.56 1.30
N ALA A 28 -5.46 -5.57 0.54
CA ALA A 28 -6.18 -6.02 -0.65
C ALA A 28 -7.60 -6.52 -0.30
N GLY A 29 -7.78 -7.14 0.87
CA GLY A 29 -9.09 -7.61 1.34
C GLY A 29 -10.05 -6.48 1.76
N GLN A 30 -9.52 -5.33 2.18
CA GLN A 30 -10.32 -4.25 2.81
C GLN A 30 -10.40 -2.98 1.96
N ARG A 31 -9.32 -2.66 1.23
CA ARG A 31 -9.09 -1.38 0.55
C ARG A 31 -8.47 -1.57 -0.84
N ALA A 32 -9.00 -2.52 -1.62
CA ALA A 32 -8.49 -2.87 -2.95
C ALA A 32 -8.37 -1.67 -3.91
N ASP A 33 -9.32 -0.74 -3.89
CA ASP A 33 -9.29 0.47 -4.73
C ASP A 33 -8.17 1.43 -4.34
N ASP A 34 -7.93 1.62 -3.03
CA ASP A 34 -6.85 2.47 -2.53
C ASP A 34 -5.47 1.87 -2.84
N LEU A 35 -5.34 0.56 -2.70
CA LEU A 35 -4.14 -0.18 -3.12
C LEU A 35 -3.88 0.01 -4.61
N ARG A 36 -4.91 -0.11 -5.45
CA ARG A 36 -4.81 0.12 -6.89
C ARG A 36 -4.37 1.55 -7.21
N ALA A 37 -4.94 2.54 -6.52
CA ALA A 37 -4.58 3.95 -6.70
C ALA A 37 -3.12 4.24 -6.29
N ALA A 38 -2.62 3.61 -5.21
CA ALA A 38 -1.22 3.71 -4.81
C ALA A 38 -0.25 3.08 -5.82
N ALA A 39 -0.59 1.90 -6.34
CA ALA A 39 0.19 1.25 -7.38
C ALA A 39 0.26 2.12 -8.65
N GLN A 40 -0.86 2.71 -9.07
CA GLN A 40 -0.89 3.65 -10.22
C GLN A 40 -0.04 4.91 -9.98
N ARG A 41 -0.07 5.47 -8.75
CA ARG A 41 0.82 6.59 -8.38
C ARG A 41 2.29 6.21 -8.47
N CYS A 42 2.64 4.99 -8.06
CA CYS A 42 4.00 4.46 -8.17
C CYS A 42 4.42 4.26 -9.64
N LEU A 43 3.53 3.68 -10.45
CA LEU A 43 3.74 3.48 -11.90
C LEU A 43 3.98 4.79 -12.66
N GLY A 44 3.31 5.87 -12.26
CA GLY A 44 3.52 7.20 -12.83
C GLY A 44 4.70 7.99 -12.25
N CYS A 45 5.42 7.46 -11.26
CA CYS A 45 6.49 8.18 -10.56
C CYS A 45 7.76 8.29 -11.42
N ARG A 46 8.36 9.49 -11.45
CA ARG A 46 9.52 9.81 -12.31
C ARG A 46 10.88 9.60 -11.64
N VAL A 47 10.91 9.27 -10.35
CA VAL A 47 12.16 9.10 -9.57
C VAL A 47 12.46 7.61 -9.28
N GLY A 48 12.24 6.74 -10.27
CA GLY A 48 12.44 5.29 -10.11
C GLY A 48 13.90 4.88 -9.87
N GLU A 49 14.85 5.63 -10.46
CA GLU A 49 16.29 5.42 -10.24
C GLU A 49 16.69 5.73 -8.79
N GLU A 50 16.20 6.83 -8.22
CA GLU A 50 16.40 7.20 -6.81
C GLU A 50 15.76 6.18 -5.86
N CYS A 51 14.57 5.67 -6.21
CA CYS A 51 13.90 4.61 -5.45
C CYS A 51 14.74 3.33 -5.37
N ARG A 52 15.35 2.91 -6.48
CA ARG A 52 16.25 1.74 -6.52
C ARG A 52 17.52 1.97 -5.72
N ALA A 53 18.18 3.10 -5.93
CA ALA A 53 19.40 3.43 -5.21
C ALA A 53 19.16 3.46 -3.69
N TRP A 54 18.00 3.94 -3.25
CA TRP A 54 17.62 3.90 -1.84
C TRP A 54 17.40 2.46 -1.34
N LEU A 55 16.63 1.64 -2.08
CA LEU A 55 16.37 0.24 -1.70
C LEU A 55 17.64 -0.61 -1.64
N GLU A 56 18.65 -0.31 -2.45
CA GLU A 56 19.94 -1.01 -2.45
C GLU A 56 20.80 -0.71 -1.21
N ASP A 57 20.66 0.46 -0.60
CA ASP A 57 21.54 0.97 0.46
C ASP A 57 20.92 0.90 1.87
N VAL A 58 19.60 0.71 1.96
CA VAL A 58 18.86 0.92 3.19
C VAL A 58 18.77 -0.34 4.08
N ASP A 59 18.81 -0.13 5.39
CA ASP A 59 18.51 -1.18 6.37
C ASP A 59 17.05 -1.65 6.25
N LEU A 60 16.84 -2.96 6.46
CA LEU A 60 15.53 -3.66 6.32
C LEU A 60 14.36 -3.06 7.11
N ALA A 61 14.60 -2.18 8.08
CA ALA A 61 13.57 -1.58 8.93
C ALA A 61 13.49 -0.05 8.82
N ALA A 62 14.20 0.56 7.86
CA ALA A 62 14.09 2.01 7.69
C ALA A 62 12.74 2.37 7.05
N PRO A 63 12.10 3.46 7.53
CA PRO A 63 10.86 3.92 6.94
C PRO A 63 11.09 4.43 5.51
N PRO A 64 10.05 4.40 4.64
CA PRO A 64 10.13 4.93 3.30
C PRO A 64 10.64 6.38 3.27
N PRO A 65 11.46 6.75 2.28
CA PRO A 65 12.05 8.08 2.17
C PRO A 65 10.99 9.11 1.78
N GLY A 66 11.20 10.36 2.19
CA GLY A 66 10.26 11.46 1.93
C GLY A 66 10.04 11.80 0.45
N PHE A 67 10.87 11.31 -0.47
CA PHE A 67 10.63 11.47 -1.91
C PHE A 67 9.58 10.49 -2.45
N CYS A 68 9.24 9.44 -1.70
CA CYS A 68 8.26 8.45 -2.12
C CYS A 68 6.88 9.10 -2.20
N ARG A 69 6.25 9.05 -3.40
CA ARG A 69 4.91 9.61 -3.64
C ARG A 69 3.78 8.91 -2.88
N ASN A 70 4.09 7.79 -2.23
CA ASN A 70 3.17 7.01 -1.42
C ASN A 70 3.49 7.08 0.08
N VAL A 71 4.52 7.81 0.53
CA VAL A 71 4.97 7.78 1.93
C VAL A 71 3.86 8.11 2.93
N GLU A 72 3.09 9.15 2.66
CA GLU A 72 1.96 9.54 3.52
C GLU A 72 0.87 8.46 3.54
N VAL A 73 0.53 7.91 2.37
CA VAL A 73 -0.50 6.87 2.25
C VAL A 73 -0.09 5.58 2.95
N PHE A 74 1.19 5.22 2.91
CA PHE A 74 1.69 4.08 3.66
C PHE A 74 1.58 4.32 5.17
N GLY A 75 1.90 5.53 5.64
CA GLY A 75 1.69 5.92 7.03
C GLY A 75 0.25 5.76 7.48
N GLU A 76 -0.71 6.28 6.69
CA GLU A 76 -2.15 6.13 6.98
C GLU A 76 -2.59 4.66 7.08
N TRP A 77 -2.04 3.78 6.24
CA TRP A 77 -2.38 2.36 6.26
C TRP A 77 -1.85 1.67 7.50
N VAL A 78 -0.60 1.93 7.88
CA VAL A 78 0.00 1.39 9.11
C VAL A 78 -0.80 1.83 10.33
N GLU A 79 -1.20 3.09 10.40
CA GLU A 79 -2.04 3.61 11.50
C GLU A 79 -3.43 2.96 11.51
N SER A 80 -4.03 2.72 10.34
CA SER A 80 -5.37 2.12 10.26
C SER A 80 -5.42 0.62 10.62
N VAL A 81 -4.33 -0.13 10.40
CA VAL A 81 -4.24 -1.55 10.80
C VAL A 81 -4.18 -1.69 12.32
N LEU A 82 -3.71 -0.65 13.03
CA LEU A 82 -3.67 -0.62 14.50
C LEU A 82 -5.04 -0.30 15.13
N ASP A 83 -6.02 0.18 14.34
CA ASP A 83 -7.39 0.47 14.79
C ASP A 83 -8.42 -0.12 13.79
N PRO A 84 -8.66 -1.44 13.83
CA PRO A 84 -9.62 -2.08 12.95
C PRO A 84 -11.05 -1.73 13.40
N ALA A 85 -11.54 -0.57 13.00
CA ALA A 85 -12.97 -0.29 13.10
C ALA A 85 -13.73 -1.36 12.27
N PRO A 86 -14.79 -1.98 12.82
CA PRO A 86 -15.50 -3.04 12.12
C PRO A 86 -16.12 -2.51 10.82
N ASP A 87 -16.04 -3.34 9.79
CA ASP A 87 -16.57 -3.07 8.46
C ASP A 87 -18.10 -2.89 8.51
N ARG A 88 -18.55 -1.63 8.55
CA ARG A 88 -19.97 -1.25 8.56
C ARG A 88 -20.72 -1.67 7.28
N ARG A 89 -20.05 -2.14 6.23
CA ARG A 89 -20.72 -2.74 5.05
C ARG A 89 -21.09 -4.21 5.27
N ALA A 90 -20.37 -4.95 6.11
CA ALA A 90 -20.71 -6.33 6.44
C ALA A 90 -21.97 -6.43 7.32
N GLU A 91 -22.19 -5.47 8.21
CA GLU A 91 -23.38 -5.43 9.08
C GLU A 91 -24.69 -5.15 8.33
N ALA A 92 -24.64 -4.49 7.17
CA ALA A 92 -25.84 -4.18 6.38
C ALA A 92 -26.39 -5.38 5.57
N ALA A 93 -25.68 -6.52 5.55
CA ALA A 93 -26.05 -7.70 4.76
C ALA A 93 -26.71 -8.83 5.57
N ALA A 94 -26.92 -8.66 6.88
CA ALA A 94 -27.69 -9.62 7.66
C ALA A 94 -29.20 -9.49 7.32
N PRO A 95 -29.84 -10.50 6.73
CA PRO A 95 -31.29 -10.46 6.54
C PRO A 95 -31.97 -10.47 7.91
N PRO A 96 -33.11 -9.77 8.11
CA PRO A 96 -33.88 -9.92 9.32
C PRO A 96 -34.36 -11.37 9.39
N GLU A 97 -33.96 -12.10 10.44
CA GLU A 97 -34.54 -13.39 10.79
C GLU A 97 -36.06 -13.19 10.89
N ALA A 98 -36.80 -13.86 9.99
CA ALA A 98 -38.25 -13.84 10.01
C ALA A 98 -38.74 -14.53 11.28
N ALA A 99 -39.33 -13.73 12.17
CA ALA A 99 -40.04 -14.22 13.34
C ALA A 99 -41.28 -15.05 12.93
N ASP A 100 -41.52 -16.08 13.74
CA ASP A 100 -42.57 -17.12 13.70
C ASP A 100 -43.97 -16.68 13.24
#